data_AF-A0AAE0ZMK5-F1
#
_entry.id   AF-A0AAE0ZMK5-F1
#
_cell.length_a   1.000
_cell.length_b   1.000
_cell.length_c   1.000
_cell.angle_alpha   90.00
_cell.angle_beta   90.00
_cell.angle_gamma   90.00
#
_symmetry.space_group_name_H-M   'P 1'
#
loop_
_entity.id
_entity.type
_entity.pdbx_description
1 polymer ?
#
loop_
_entity_poly.entity_id
_entity_poly.type
_entity_poly.pdbx_seq_one_letter_code
_entity_poly.pdbx_strand_id
1 'polypeptide(L)'
;IYNATSDLEKMLALVAALTHDLDHPGVNNAFLMITENHLATLYENISVLENHHYRCALALLHESEVLNNLTEHDRAEFYRQLKELILATDITRQPEFLQTFCRCIESGELQYRTNQNHRLIMLQ
;
A
#
# COMPACT_ATOMS: atom_id res chain seq x y z
N ILE A 1 -6.00 -4.50 -17.13
CA ILE A 1 -5.97 -5.29 -15.88
C ILE A 1 -7.36 -5.59 -15.32
N TYR A 2 -8.35 -4.70 -15.47
CA TYR A 2 -9.69 -4.82 -14.88
C TYR A 2 -10.33 -6.22 -14.94
N ASN A 3 -10.38 -6.84 -16.12
CA ASN A 3 -10.95 -8.19 -16.31
C ASN A 3 -10.13 -9.33 -15.69
N ALA A 4 -8.90 -9.04 -15.24
CA ALA A 4 -8.00 -9.99 -14.58
C ALA A 4 -7.94 -9.77 -13.06
N THR A 5 -8.57 -8.71 -12.54
CA THR A 5 -8.54 -8.33 -11.12
C THR A 5 -9.77 -8.89 -10.41
N SER A 6 -9.60 -9.59 -9.29
CA SER A 6 -10.71 -10.11 -8.49
C SER A 6 -11.51 -8.98 -7.82
N ASP A 7 -12.72 -9.25 -7.34
CA ASP A 7 -13.50 -8.21 -6.64
C ASP A 7 -12.85 -7.80 -5.31
N LEU A 8 -12.16 -8.73 -4.64
CA LEU A 8 -11.36 -8.44 -3.46
C LEU A 8 -10.20 -7.49 -3.78
N GLU A 9 -9.48 -7.72 -4.89
CA GLU A 9 -8.39 -6.84 -5.35
C GLU A 9 -8.91 -5.46 -5.79
N LYS A 10 -10.11 -5.37 -6.36
CA LYS A 10 -10.75 -4.08 -6.68
C LYS A 10 -11.10 -3.31 -5.40
N MET A 11 -11.71 -3.98 -4.43
CA MET A 11 -12.02 -3.40 -3.12
C MET A 11 -10.75 -2.91 -2.43
N LEU A 12 -9.69 -3.72 -2.45
CA LEU A 12 -8.38 -3.38 -1.92
C LEU A 12 -7.83 -2.09 -2.56
N ALA A 13 -7.83 -1.99 -3.89
CA ALA A 13 -7.32 -0.81 -4.59
C ALA A 13 -8.09 0.46 -4.22
N LEU A 14 -9.42 0.35 -4.07
CA LEU A 14 -10.26 1.47 -3.65
C LEU A 14 -9.99 1.89 -2.20
N VAL A 15 -9.86 0.93 -1.29
CA VAL A 15 -9.53 1.21 0.12
C VAL A 15 -8.14 1.83 0.23
N ALA A 16 -7.14 1.28 -0.45
CA ALA A 16 -5.79 1.84 -0.48
C ALA A 16 -5.80 3.29 -0.98
N ALA A 17 -6.46 3.57 -2.11
CA ALA A 17 -6.56 4.91 -2.66
C ALA A 17 -7.29 5.89 -1.70
N LEU A 18 -8.34 5.43 -1.02
CA LEU A 18 -9.07 6.24 -0.04
C LEU A 18 -8.23 6.57 1.19
N THR A 19 -7.36 5.65 1.64
CA THR A 19 -6.64 5.78 2.91
C THR A 19 -5.15 6.08 2.77
N HIS A 20 -4.61 6.25 1.56
CA HIS A 20 -3.15 6.37 1.36
C HIS A 20 -2.53 7.58 2.07
N ASP A 21 -3.28 8.67 2.25
CA ASP A 21 -2.87 9.90 2.98
C ASP A 21 -3.68 10.12 4.27
N LEU A 22 -4.20 9.04 4.87
CA LEU A 22 -5.09 9.13 6.03
C LEU A 22 -4.36 9.73 7.25
N ASP A 23 -4.93 10.78 7.85
CA ASP A 23 -4.32 11.51 8.98
C ASP A 23 -2.98 12.19 8.64
N HIS A 24 -2.80 12.63 7.39
CA HIS A 24 -1.61 13.36 6.97
C HIS A 24 -1.47 14.72 7.71
N PRO A 25 -0.33 15.01 8.37
CA PRO A 25 -0.15 16.17 9.25
C PRO A 25 0.11 17.49 8.49
N GLY A 26 0.13 17.45 7.16
CA GLY A 26 0.40 18.61 6.29
C GLY A 26 1.88 18.96 6.14
N VAL A 27 2.78 18.09 6.59
CA VAL A 27 4.25 18.22 6.49
C VAL A 27 4.85 16.90 5.98
N ASN A 28 6.05 16.95 5.40
CA ASN A 28 6.68 15.78 4.77
C ASN A 28 7.55 14.96 5.75
N ASN A 29 7.98 13.77 5.31
CA ASN A 29 8.88 12.88 6.06
C ASN A 29 10.16 13.61 6.57
N ALA A 30 10.79 14.44 5.73
CA ALA A 30 12.00 15.18 6.11
C ALA A 30 11.78 16.14 7.28
N PHE A 31 10.65 16.86 7.29
CA PHE A 31 10.29 17.74 8.39
C PHE A 31 10.05 16.95 9.69
N LEU A 32 9.35 15.82 9.63
CA LEU A 32 9.10 14.97 10.79
C LEU A 32 10.41 14.45 11.40
N MET A 33 11.39 14.08 10.57
CA MET A 33 12.71 13.62 11.04
C MET A 33 13.52 14.75 11.68
N ILE A 34 13.59 15.93 11.04
CA ILE A 34 14.38 17.08 11.54
C ILE A 34 13.81 17.64 12.85
N THR A 35 12.48 17.58 13.01
CA THR A 35 11.80 18.06 14.22
C THR A 35 11.69 17.00 15.31
N GLU A 36 12.30 15.83 15.13
CA GLU A 36 12.23 14.70 16.07
C GLU A 36 10.79 14.34 16.45
N ASN A 37 9.88 14.38 15.45
CA ASN A 37 8.50 14.04 15.66
C ASN A 37 8.37 12.57 16.10
N HIS A 38 7.46 12.28 17.04
CA HIS A 38 7.22 10.93 17.56
C HIS A 38 6.95 9.88 16.47
N LEU A 39 6.32 10.25 15.34
CA LEU A 39 6.10 9.33 14.22
C LEU A 39 7.42 8.90 13.57
N ALA A 40 8.39 9.80 13.47
CA ALA A 40 9.71 9.49 12.91
C ALA A 40 10.44 8.46 13.77
N THR A 41 10.33 8.57 15.10
CA THR A 41 10.83 7.55 16.04
C THR A 41 10.06 6.24 15.92
N LEU A 42 8.72 6.29 15.86
CA LEU A 42 7.86 5.11 15.81
C LEU A 42 8.12 4.24 14.57
N TYR A 43 8.41 4.88 13.43
CA TYR A 43 8.65 4.20 12.15
C TYR A 43 10.12 4.22 11.73
N GLU A 44 11.02 4.44 12.68
CA GLU A 44 12.48 4.32 12.49
C GLU A 44 13.01 5.11 11.27
N ASN A 45 12.42 6.28 10.99
CA ASN A 45 12.74 7.15 9.86
C ASN A 45 12.54 6.52 8.46
N ILE A 46 11.80 5.43 8.33
CA ILE A 46 11.55 4.73 7.06
C ILE A 46 10.07 4.85 6.68
N SER A 47 9.78 5.49 5.53
CA SER A 47 8.42 5.69 4.99
C SER A 47 7.44 6.09 6.11
N VAL A 48 7.78 7.15 6.84
CA VAL A 48 7.17 7.50 8.14
C VAL A 48 5.68 7.79 7.97
N LEU A 49 5.32 8.63 7.01
CA LEU A 49 3.94 8.98 6.68
C LEU A 49 3.18 7.76 6.16
N GLU A 50 3.74 6.99 5.23
CA GLU A 50 3.05 5.87 4.60
C GLU A 50 2.77 4.74 5.61
N ASN A 51 3.70 4.48 6.54
CA ASN A 51 3.43 3.58 7.66
C ASN A 51 2.33 4.13 8.58
N HIS A 52 2.32 5.45 8.86
CA HIS A 52 1.26 6.08 9.64
C HIS A 52 -0.11 5.88 9.00
N HIS A 53 -0.24 6.21 7.72
CA HIS A 53 -1.48 6.08 6.94
C HIS A 53 -2.00 4.64 6.94
N TYR A 54 -1.11 3.66 6.73
CA TYR A 54 -1.46 2.23 6.82
C TYR A 54 -1.97 1.84 8.21
N ARG A 55 -1.33 2.30 9.30
CA ARG A 55 -1.75 1.95 10.67
C ARG A 55 -3.09 2.59 11.04
N CYS A 56 -3.34 3.82 10.61
CA CYS A 56 -4.64 4.46 10.73
C CYS A 56 -5.72 3.69 9.94
N ALA A 57 -5.42 3.27 8.70
CA ALA A 57 -6.34 2.49 7.88
C ALA A 57 -6.70 1.16 8.53
N LEU A 58 -5.70 0.44 9.08
CA LEU A 58 -5.93 -0.80 9.83
C LEU A 58 -6.86 -0.60 11.02
N ALA A 59 -6.67 0.47 11.81
CA ALA A 59 -7.50 0.74 12.96
C ALA A 59 -8.97 0.95 12.55
N LEU A 60 -9.22 1.76 11.51
CA LEU A 60 -10.56 2.01 11.00
C LEU A 60 -11.22 0.75 10.40
N LEU A 61 -10.46 -0.07 9.67
CA LEU A 61 -10.98 -1.32 9.10
C LEU A 61 -11.35 -2.33 10.18
N HIS A 62 -10.57 -2.39 11.26
CA HIS A 62 -10.88 -3.23 12.40
C HIS A 62 -12.12 -2.72 13.16
N GLU A 63 -12.21 -1.41 13.40
CA GLU A 63 -13.35 -0.80 14.11
C GLU A 63 -14.66 -0.88 13.32
N SER A 64 -14.61 -0.71 12.01
CA SER A 64 -15.80 -0.77 11.15
C SER A 64 -16.30 -2.18 10.87
N GLU A 65 -15.51 -3.21 11.18
CA GLU A 65 -15.85 -4.62 10.93
C GLU A 65 -16.18 -4.95 9.46
N VAL A 66 -15.85 -4.06 8.51
CA VAL A 66 -16.25 -4.17 7.10
C VAL A 66 -15.68 -5.42 6.42
N LEU A 67 -14.59 -5.98 6.97
CA LEU A 67 -13.90 -7.17 6.47
C LEU A 67 -14.27 -8.47 7.21
N ASN A 68 -15.23 -8.45 8.15
CA ASN A 68 -15.53 -9.62 9.00
C ASN A 68 -16.10 -10.82 8.24
N ASN A 69 -16.71 -10.58 7.07
CA ASN A 69 -17.23 -11.65 6.21
C ASN A 69 -16.15 -12.36 5.39
N LEU A 70 -14.90 -11.86 5.40
CA LEU A 70 -13.79 -12.52 4.74
C LEU A 70 -13.25 -13.68 5.58
N THR A 71 -12.71 -14.69 4.89
CA THR A 71 -11.94 -15.74 5.56
C THR A 71 -10.71 -15.13 6.27
N GLU A 72 -10.17 -15.81 7.28
CA GLU A 72 -8.96 -15.33 7.96
C GLU A 72 -7.79 -15.17 6.98
N HIS A 73 -7.67 -16.10 6.03
CA HIS A 73 -6.68 -16.04 4.96
C HIS A 73 -6.85 -14.80 4.08
N ASP A 74 -8.05 -14.56 3.55
CA ASP A 74 -8.30 -13.43 2.65
C ASP A 74 -8.15 -12.09 3.36
N ARG A 75 -8.52 -12.01 4.64
CA ARG A 75 -8.34 -10.80 5.45
C ARG A 75 -6.87 -10.53 5.75
N ALA A 76 -6.09 -11.57 6.08
CA ALA A 76 -4.64 -11.43 6.28
C ALA A 76 -3.94 -10.97 4.99
N GLU A 77 -4.34 -11.55 3.85
CA GLU A 77 -3.81 -11.19 2.54
C GLU A 77 -4.22 -9.77 2.12
N PHE A 78 -5.47 -9.37 2.43
CA PHE A 78 -5.95 -7.99 2.21
C PHE A 78 -5.08 -6.98 2.97
N TYR A 79 -4.80 -7.21 4.25
CA TYR A 79 -3.96 -6.30 5.04
C TYR A 79 -2.51 -6.26 4.56
N ARG A 80 -1.95 -7.40 4.14
CA ARG A 80 -0.61 -7.46 3.55
C ARG A 80 -0.52 -6.60 2.29
N GLN A 81 -1.45 -6.80 1.35
CA GLN A 81 -1.45 -6.03 0.10
C GLN A 81 -1.81 -4.57 0.31
N LEU A 82 -2.67 -4.25 1.28
CA LEU A 82 -3.01 -2.86 1.63
C LEU A 82 -1.76 -2.11 2.10
N LYS A 83 -0.94 -2.75 2.93
CA LYS A 83 0.38 -2.21 3.32
C LYS A 83 1.23 -1.95 2.09
N GLU A 84 1.35 -2.92 1.20
CA GLU A 84 2.21 -2.81 0.02
C GLU A 84 1.75 -1.73 -0.96
N LEU A 85 0.44 -1.48 -1.10
CA LEU A 85 -0.10 -0.40 -1.92
C LEU A 85 0.16 0.97 -1.29
N ILE A 86 -0.09 1.14 0.02
CA ILE A 86 0.14 2.43 0.70
C ILE A 86 1.64 2.75 0.75
N LEU A 87 2.50 1.77 1.06
CA LEU A 87 3.95 2.02 1.10
C LEU A 87 4.56 2.29 -0.29
N ALA A 88 3.88 1.91 -1.38
CA ALA A 88 4.32 2.24 -2.73
C ALA A 88 4.14 3.73 -3.06
N THR A 89 3.32 4.47 -2.31
CA THR A 89 3.12 5.91 -2.53
C THR A 89 4.22 6.79 -1.92
N ASP A 90 5.20 6.20 -1.22
CA ASP A 90 6.41 6.91 -0.78
C ASP A 90 7.22 7.35 -2.00
N ILE A 91 7.11 8.64 -2.34
CA ILE A 91 7.74 9.21 -3.53
C ILE A 91 9.27 9.06 -3.52
N THR A 92 9.90 8.92 -2.35
CA THR A 92 11.34 8.72 -2.24
C THR A 92 11.78 7.36 -2.80
N ARG A 93 10.86 6.40 -2.86
CA ARG A 93 11.07 5.04 -3.35
C ARG A 93 10.61 4.85 -4.80
N GLN A 94 10.06 5.88 -5.45
CA GLN A 94 9.60 5.82 -6.84
C GLN A 94 10.62 5.19 -7.81
N PRO A 95 11.95 5.45 -7.74
CA PRO A 95 12.91 4.83 -8.65
C PRO A 95 12.93 3.30 -8.56
N GLU A 96 12.74 2.73 -7.37
CA GLU A 96 12.72 1.28 -7.13
C GLU A 96 11.52 0.62 -7.84
N PHE A 97 10.33 1.23 -7.69
CA PHE A 97 9.10 0.75 -8.30
C PHE A 97 9.13 0.90 -9.82
N LEU A 98 9.58 2.04 -10.34
CA LEU A 98 9.72 2.25 -11.79
C LEU A 98 10.70 1.27 -12.42
N GLN A 99 11.86 1.04 -11.80
CA GLN A 99 12.83 0.07 -12.32
C GLN A 99 12.26 -1.35 -12.35
N THR A 100 11.48 -1.73 -11.33
CA THR A 100 10.81 -3.03 -11.27
C THR A 100 9.76 -3.15 -12.36
N PHE A 101 8.92 -2.13 -12.53
CA PHE A 101 7.89 -2.07 -13.55
C PHE A 101 8.46 -2.14 -14.97
N CYS A 102 9.46 -1.31 -15.30
CA CYS A 102 10.12 -1.32 -16.61
C CYS A 102 10.72 -2.69 -16.92
N ARG A 103 11.39 -3.33 -15.94
CA ARG A 103 11.96 -4.66 -16.11
C ARG A 103 10.90 -5.70 -16.45
N CYS A 104 9.76 -5.69 -15.77
CA CYS A 104 8.65 -6.61 -16.05
C CYS A 104 8.07 -6.42 -17.46
N ILE A 105 8.06 -5.18 -17.98
CA ILE A 105 7.62 -4.89 -19.35
C ILE A 105 8.66 -5.36 -20.35
N GLU A 106 9.92 -5.01 -20.15
CA GLU A 106 11.02 -5.30 -21.08
C GLU A 106 11.33 -6.79 -21.20
N SER A 107 11.20 -7.55 -20.09
CA SER A 107 11.40 -9.01 -20.13
C SER A 107 10.25 -9.75 -20.82
N GLY A 108 9.09 -9.11 -21.01
CA GLY A 108 7.88 -9.76 -21.51
C GLY A 108 7.28 -10.77 -20.52
N GLU A 109 7.74 -10.79 -19.27
CA GLU A 109 7.32 -11.77 -18.25
C GLU A 109 6.05 -11.35 -17.51
N LEU A 110 5.43 -10.20 -17.86
CA LEU A 110 4.26 -9.67 -17.17
C LEU A 110 3.00 -10.53 -17.37
N GLN A 111 2.88 -11.57 -16.56
CA GLN A 111 1.74 -12.50 -16.50
C GLN A 111 0.62 -12.05 -15.54
N TYR A 112 0.11 -10.82 -15.67
CA TYR A 112 -0.91 -10.29 -14.76
C TYR A 112 -2.24 -11.08 -14.74
N ARG A 113 -2.51 -11.93 -15.75
CA ARG A 113 -3.72 -12.77 -15.78
C ARG A 113 -3.66 -13.97 -14.84
N THR A 114 -2.47 -14.49 -14.58
CA THR A 114 -2.25 -15.74 -13.83
C THR A 114 -1.44 -15.52 -12.56
N ASN A 115 -0.64 -14.46 -12.49
CA ASN A 115 0.23 -14.14 -11.37
C ASN A 115 -0.30 -12.94 -10.58
N GLN A 116 -0.64 -13.17 -9.31
CA GLN A 116 -1.15 -12.13 -8.40
C GLN A 116 -0.12 -11.06 -8.08
N ASN A 117 1.15 -11.41 -7.93
CA ASN A 117 2.21 -10.44 -7.66
C ASN A 117 2.39 -9.48 -8.83
N HIS A 118 2.25 -9.97 -10.06
CA HIS A 118 2.28 -9.09 -11.24
C HIS A 118 1.07 -8.15 -11.29
N ARG A 119 -0.12 -8.59 -10.84
CA ARG A 119 -1.26 -7.67 -10.68
C ARG A 119 -0.99 -6.64 -9.60
N LEU A 120 -0.42 -7.04 -8.48
CA LEU A 120 -0.13 -6.15 -7.37
C LEU A 120 0.87 -5.06 -7.78
N ILE A 121 1.94 -5.42 -8.49
CA ILE A 121 2.89 -4.45 -9.07
C ILE A 121 2.20 -3.47 -10.03
N MET A 122 1.15 -3.89 -10.74
CA MET A 122 0.37 -3.00 -11.61
C MET A 122 -0.64 -2.12 -10.86
N LEU A 123 -0.97 -2.46 -9.61
CA LEU A 123 -1.89 -1.69 -8.76
C LEU A 123 -1.15 -0.68 -7.87
N GLN A 124 0.11 -0.95 -7.57
CA GLN A 124 1.07 -0.04 -6.92
C GLN A 124 1.40 1.14 -7.83
#